data_AF-A0A941J6G2-F1
#
_entry.id   AF-A0A941J6G2-F1
#
_cell.length_a   1.000
_cell.length_b   1.000
_cell.length_c   1.000
_cell.angle_alpha   90.00
_cell.angle_beta   90.00
_cell.angle_gamma   90.00
#
_symmetry.space_group_name_H-M   'P 1'
#
loop_
_entity.id
_entity.type
_entity.pdbx_description
1 polymer ?
#
loop_
_entity_poly.entity_id
_entity_poly.type
_entity_poly.pdbx_seq_one_letter_code
_entity_poly.pdbx_strand_id
1 'polypeptide(L)'
;MKDLVRYVTLKAAFTKKPIYMGEIGDLLKNQFGWIASNGYLYDLSHEMEENGLLVGRWESEKRTKRYLRITDEGQHHYKQIADSAAFQVQEIQIHGQCRHVLKRKELND
;
A
#
# COMPACT_ATOMS: atom_id res chain seq x y z
N MET A 1 -2.71 -9.56 -3.94
CA MET A 1 -2.44 -9.14 -2.55
C MET A 1 -1.16 -8.32 -2.44
N LYS A 2 -0.03 -8.85 -2.92
CA LYS A 2 1.28 -8.16 -2.96
C LYS A 2 1.23 -6.77 -3.61
N ASP A 3 0.48 -6.63 -4.69
CA ASP A 3 0.40 -5.36 -5.43
C ASP A 3 -0.34 -4.27 -4.66
N LEU A 4 -1.37 -4.62 -3.87
CA LEU A 4 -2.03 -3.68 -2.96
C LEU A 4 -1.04 -3.14 -1.93
N VAL A 5 -0.22 -4.02 -1.33
CA VAL A 5 0.76 -3.63 -0.32
C VAL A 5 1.85 -2.76 -0.94
N ARG A 6 2.37 -3.14 -2.11
CA ARG A 6 3.33 -2.30 -2.86
C ARG A 6 2.75 -0.93 -3.17
N TYR A 7 1.51 -0.88 -3.67
CA TYR A 7 0.82 0.38 -3.96
C TYR A 7 0.69 1.25 -2.71
N VAL A 8 0.22 0.70 -1.59
CA VAL A 8 0.07 1.43 -0.32
C VAL A 8 1.42 1.92 0.18
N THR A 9 2.47 1.09 0.13
CA THR A 9 3.84 1.47 0.50
C THR A 9 4.37 2.62 -0.35
N LEU A 10 4.28 2.51 -1.68
CA LEU A 10 4.75 3.56 -2.60
C LEU A 10 3.95 4.86 -2.43
N LYS A 11 2.63 4.78 -2.28
CA LYS A 11 1.76 5.92 -2.00
C LYS A 11 2.15 6.64 -0.70
N ALA A 12 2.39 5.87 0.37
CA ALA A 12 2.81 6.42 1.65
C ALA A 12 4.21 7.06 1.55
N ALA A 13 5.17 6.39 0.90
CA ALA A 13 6.52 6.90 0.70
C ALA A 13 6.58 8.14 -0.21
N PHE A 14 5.64 8.27 -1.16
CA PHE A 14 5.51 9.45 -2.02
C PHE A 14 4.94 10.66 -1.29
N THR A 15 4.00 10.44 -0.36
CA THR A 15 3.27 11.51 0.34
C THR A 15 3.94 11.95 1.65
N LYS A 16 4.79 11.12 2.25
CA LYS A 16 5.44 11.36 3.53
C LYS A 16 6.96 11.40 3.42
N LYS A 17 7.61 12.02 4.41
CA LYS A 17 9.03 11.81 4.75
C LYS A 17 9.23 10.34 5.22
N PRO A 18 10.46 9.81 5.40
CA PRO A 18 10.71 8.36 5.35
C PRO A 18 9.77 7.53 6.21
N ILE A 19 9.30 6.43 5.65
CA ILE A 19 8.32 5.51 6.25
C ILE A 19 9.00 4.28 6.83
N TYR A 20 8.30 3.48 7.63
CA TYR A 20 8.73 2.11 7.95
C TYR A 20 7.55 1.13 7.85
N MET A 21 7.85 -0.16 7.67
CA MET A 21 6.83 -1.15 7.36
C MET A 21 5.77 -1.37 8.45
N GLY A 22 6.09 -1.06 9.71
CA GLY A 22 5.09 -1.05 10.78
C GLY A 22 3.95 -0.05 10.51
N GLU A 23 4.26 1.16 10.03
CA GLU A 23 3.23 2.15 9.67
C GLU A 23 2.37 1.67 8.49
N ILE A 24 2.97 0.93 7.55
CA ILE A 24 2.25 0.35 6.41
C ILE A 24 1.29 -0.74 6.90
N GLY A 25 1.72 -1.59 7.84
CA GLY A 25 0.85 -2.57 8.49
C GLY A 25 -0.36 -1.91 9.16
N ASP A 26 -0.15 -0.82 9.89
CA ASP A 26 -1.24 -0.06 10.52
C ASP A 26 -2.19 0.57 9.49
N LEU A 27 -1.66 1.12 8.39
CA LEU A 27 -2.48 1.65 7.31
C LEU A 27 -3.35 0.58 6.65
N LEU A 28 -2.79 -0.61 6.39
CA LEU A 28 -3.52 -1.73 5.81
C LEU A 28 -4.64 -2.21 6.72
N LYS A 29 -4.36 -2.32 8.02
CA LYS A 29 -5.35 -2.70 9.03
C LYS A 29 -6.47 -1.66 9.10
N ASN A 30 -6.13 -0.38 9.17
CA ASN A 30 -7.11 0.69 9.39
C ASN A 30 -7.98 0.97 8.16
N GLN A 31 -7.43 0.84 6.94
CA GLN A 31 -8.18 1.15 5.70
C GLN A 31 -8.89 -0.06 5.11
N PHE A 32 -8.33 -1.26 5.27
CA PHE A 32 -8.81 -2.47 4.59
C PHE A 32 -9.16 -3.61 5.55
N GLY A 33 -8.99 -3.43 6.87
CA GLY A 33 -9.19 -4.50 7.85
C GLY A 33 -8.17 -5.63 7.75
N TRP A 34 -7.10 -5.45 6.96
CA TRP A 34 -6.16 -6.52 6.68
C TRP A 34 -4.93 -6.45 7.59
N ILE A 35 -4.61 -7.57 8.23
CA ILE A 35 -3.47 -7.70 9.14
C ILE A 35 -2.36 -8.47 8.42
N ALA A 36 -1.32 -7.77 8.01
CA ALA A 36 -0.12 -8.37 7.44
C ALA A 36 0.84 -8.84 8.54
N SER A 37 1.52 -9.96 8.34
CA SER A 37 2.58 -10.39 9.26
C SER A 37 3.82 -9.50 9.08
N ASN A 38 4.55 -9.26 10.18
CA ASN A 38 5.79 -8.47 10.13
C ASN A 38 6.80 -9.07 9.14
N GLY A 39 7.01 -10.39 9.17
CA GLY A 39 7.93 -11.07 8.24
C GLY A 39 7.60 -10.77 6.78
N TYR A 40 6.33 -10.94 6.41
CA TYR A 40 5.87 -10.64 5.05
C TYR A 40 6.12 -9.18 4.63
N LEU A 41 5.85 -8.23 5.52
CA LEU A 41 6.09 -6.82 5.23
C LEU A 41 7.59 -6.52 5.04
N TYR A 42 8.46 -7.12 5.85
CA TYR A 42 9.91 -6.93 5.71
C TYR A 42 10.45 -7.61 4.44
N ASP A 43 10.01 -8.83 4.13
CA ASP A 43 10.36 -9.53 2.89
C ASP A 43 9.98 -8.69 1.66
N LEU A 44 8.76 -8.14 1.66
CA LEU A 44 8.32 -7.28 0.57
C LEU A 44 9.13 -5.97 0.50
N SER A 45 9.48 -5.37 1.64
CA SER A 45 10.30 -4.16 1.62
C SER A 45 11.69 -4.41 1.07
N HIS A 46 12.30 -5.55 1.40
CA HIS A 46 13.60 -5.95 0.86
C HIS A 46 13.54 -6.16 -0.64
N GLU A 47 12.52 -6.87 -1.14
CA GLU A 47 12.32 -7.02 -2.58
C GLU A 47 12.12 -5.67 -3.28
N MET A 48 11.39 -4.73 -2.67
CA MET A 48 11.22 -3.38 -3.24
C MET A 48 12.54 -2.58 -3.26
N GLU A 49 13.43 -2.80 -2.28
CA GLU A 49 14.79 -2.24 -2.31
C GLU A 49 15.66 -2.89 -3.39
N GLU A 50 15.62 -4.22 -3.54
CA GLU A 50 16.36 -4.96 -4.56
C GLU A 50 15.96 -4.55 -5.98
N ASN A 51 14.69 -4.25 -6.20
CA ASN A 51 14.17 -3.76 -7.47
C ASN A 51 14.36 -2.24 -7.65
N GLY A 52 15.06 -1.56 -6.73
CA GLY A 52 15.38 -0.14 -6.84
C GLY A 52 14.19 0.79 -6.65
N LEU A 53 13.05 0.32 -6.15
CA LEU A 53 11.84 1.15 -5.90
C LEU A 53 11.95 1.95 -4.60
N LEU A 54 12.67 1.40 -3.62
CA LEU A 54 12.89 2.01 -2.32
C LEU A 54 14.38 1.99 -1.98
N VAL A 55 14.78 2.86 -1.05
CA VAL A 55 16.09 2.81 -0.39
C VAL A 55 15.91 2.88 1.12
N GLY A 56 16.54 1.96 1.84
CA GLY A 56 16.42 1.81 3.28
C GLY A 56 17.64 2.27 4.06
N ARG A 57 17.38 2.91 5.20
CA ARG A 57 18.38 3.24 6.23
C ARG A 57 17.89 2.74 7.58
N TRP A 58 18.75 2.07 8.33
CA TRP A 58 18.46 1.72 9.72
C TRP A 58 18.44 2.97 10.60
N GLU A 59 17.46 3.05 11.50
CA GLU A 59 17.35 4.14 12.50
C GLU A 59 18.60 4.23 13.38
N SER A 60 19.13 3.08 13.79
CA SER A 60 20.33 2.94 14.61
C SER A 60 21.03 1.60 14.35
N GLU A 61 22.21 1.41 14.96
CA GLU A 61 22.94 0.13 14.90
C GLU A 61 22.16 -1.06 15.45
N LYS A 62 21.18 -0.81 16.34
CA LYS A 62 20.28 -1.84 16.88
C LYS A 62 19.24 -2.34 15.88
N ARG A 63 19.12 -1.68 14.71
CA ARG A 63 18.27 -2.08 13.57
C ARG A 63 16.80 -2.37 13.94
N THR A 64 16.24 -1.56 14.83
CA THR A 64 14.84 -1.72 15.27
C THR A 64 13.83 -1.27 14.22
N LYS A 65 14.16 -0.22 13.45
CA LYS A 65 13.34 0.29 12.35
C LYS A 65 14.17 0.53 11.10
N ARG A 66 13.66 0.07 9.96
CA ARG A 66 14.22 0.37 8.63
C ARG A 66 13.39 1.49 8.00
N TYR A 67 13.97 2.68 7.95
CA TYR A 67 13.37 3.83 7.29
C TYR A 67 13.56 3.72 5.79
N LEU A 68 12.46 3.75 5.05
CA LEU A 68 12.42 3.61 3.61
C LEU A 68 12.08 4.96 2.97
N ARG A 69 12.76 5.28 1.89
CA ARG A 69 12.43 6.41 1.00
C ARG A 69 12.18 5.90 -0.40
N ILE A 70 11.24 6.52 -1.10
CA ILE A 70 11.01 6.24 -2.51
C ILE A 70 12.17 6.77 -3.35
N THR A 71 12.59 6.00 -4.34
CA THR A 71 13.57 6.40 -5.36
C THR A 71 12.86 7.08 -6.53
N ASP A 72 13.61 7.63 -7.49
CA ASP A 72 13.03 8.17 -8.72
C ASP A 72 12.32 7.07 -9.54
N GLU A 73 12.91 5.88 -9.59
CA GLU A 73 12.28 4.70 -10.22
C GLU A 73 10.99 4.29 -9.51
N GLY A 74 11.02 4.26 -8.17
CA GLY A 74 9.82 4.00 -7.37
C GLY A 74 8.71 5.02 -7.60
N GLN A 75 9.05 6.30 -7.80
CA GLN A 75 8.08 7.34 -8.14
C GLN A 75 7.48 7.13 -9.53
N HIS A 76 8.29 6.75 -10.52
CA HIS A 76 7.81 6.44 -11.87
C HIS A 76 6.84 5.25 -11.82
N HIS A 77 7.25 4.17 -11.16
CA HIS A 77 6.44 2.97 -11.02
C HIS A 77 5.15 3.22 -10.22
N TYR A 78 5.20 4.07 -9.18
CA TYR A 78 4.01 4.47 -8.43
C TYR A 78 2.99 5.18 -9.34
N LYS A 79 3.43 6.13 -10.17
CA LYS A 79 2.54 6.84 -11.08
C LYS A 79 1.89 5.89 -12.08
N GLN A 80 2.65 4.96 -12.65
CA GLN A 80 2.11 3.93 -13.55
C GLN A 80 1.03 3.06 -12.87
N ILE A 81 1.28 2.58 -11.64
CA ILE A 81 0.28 1.82 -10.89
C ILE A 81 -0.91 2.70 -10.54
N ALA A 82 -0.70 3.94 -10.10
CA ALA A 82 -1.78 4.85 -9.72
C ALA A 82 -2.68 5.20 -10.91
N ASP A 83 -2.10 5.41 -12.09
CA ASP A 83 -2.83 5.68 -13.33
C ASP A 83 -3.63 4.44 -13.75
N SER A 84 -3.01 3.24 -13.70
CA SER A 84 -3.70 1.98 -13.97
C SER A 84 -4.78 1.63 -12.93
N ALA A 85 -4.54 1.95 -11.66
CA ALA A 85 -5.48 1.76 -10.56
C ALA A 85 -6.61 2.79 -10.60
N ALA A 86 -6.41 4.00 -11.14
CA ALA A 86 -7.50 4.94 -11.38
C ALA A 86 -8.54 4.35 -12.35
N PHE A 87 -8.10 3.53 -13.32
CA PHE A 87 -8.99 2.74 -14.16
C PHE A 87 -9.67 1.59 -13.40
N GLN A 88 -8.98 0.86 -12.52
CA GLN A 88 -9.56 -0.28 -11.78
C GLN A 88 -10.41 0.11 -10.55
N VAL A 89 -10.11 1.24 -9.91
CA VAL A 89 -10.87 1.76 -8.76
C VAL A 89 -12.24 2.26 -9.21
N GLN A 90 -12.39 2.74 -10.45
CA GLN A 90 -13.73 2.94 -11.03
C GLN A 90 -14.54 1.63 -11.01
N GLU A 91 -13.93 0.49 -11.39
CA GLU A 91 -14.65 -0.79 -11.41
C GLU A 91 -15.00 -1.32 -10.00
N ILE A 92 -14.07 -1.24 -9.04
CA ILE A 92 -14.33 -1.70 -7.66
C ILE A 92 -15.33 -0.78 -6.94
N GLN A 93 -15.29 0.53 -7.21
CA GLN A 93 -16.19 1.51 -6.58
C GLN A 93 -17.60 1.45 -7.18
N ILE A 94 -17.74 1.14 -8.48
CA ILE A 94 -19.03 0.82 -9.13
C ILE A 94 -19.60 -0.48 -8.56
N HIS A 95 -18.81 -1.55 -8.44
CA HIS A 95 -19.29 -2.83 -7.89
C HIS A 95 -19.59 -2.77 -6.37
N GLY A 96 -18.87 -1.94 -5.62
CA GLY A 96 -19.13 -1.68 -4.20
C GLY A 96 -20.39 -0.84 -3.96
N GLN A 97 -20.66 0.15 -4.81
CA GLN A 97 -21.88 0.97 -4.74
C GLN A 97 -23.13 0.19 -5.18
N CYS A 98 -23.06 -0.64 -6.23
CA CYS A 98 -24.19 -1.47 -6.66
C CYS A 98 -24.69 -2.42 -5.56
N ARG A 99 -23.78 -2.97 -4.74
CA ARG A 99 -24.15 -3.89 -3.66
C ARG A 99 -24.88 -3.20 -2.50
N HIS A 100 -24.62 -1.91 -2.27
CA HIS A 100 -25.32 -1.11 -1.25
C HIS A 100 -26.69 -0.60 -1.72
N VAL A 101 -26.85 -0.33 -3.01
CA VAL A 101 -28.13 0.09 -3.60
C VAL A 101 -29.12 -1.08 -3.67
N LEU A 102 -28.67 -2.28 -4.05
CA LEU A 102 -29.53 -3.47 -4.14
C LEU A 102 -30.05 -3.92 -2.77
N LYS A 103 -29.21 -3.88 -1.72
CA LYS A 103 -29.61 -4.28 -0.36
C LYS A 103 -30.63 -3.34 0.30
N ARG A 104 -30.69 -2.06 -0.12
CA ARG A 104 -31.70 -1.10 0.35
C ARG A 104 -33.07 -1.27 -0.31
N LYS A 105 -33.13 -1.94 -1.47
CA LYS A 105 -34.38 -2.19 -2.18
C LYS A 105 -35.12 -3.41 -1.59
N GLU A 106 -34.38 -4.46 -1.23
CA GLU A 106 -34.94 -5.69 -0.61
C GLU A 106 -35.39 -5.54 0.85
N LEU A 107 -35.12 -4.41 1.50
CA LEU A 107 -35.54 -4.13 2.89
C LEU A 107 -36.71 -3.13 2.99
N ASN A 108 -37.21 -2.65 1.85
CA ASN A 108 -38.33 -1.71 1.78
C ASN A 108 -39.50 -2.22 0.90
N ASP A 109 -39.49 -3.50 0.52
CA ASP A 109 -40.60 -4.23 -0.11
C ASP A 109 -41.10 -5.31 0.86
#